data_AF-U3TY62-F1
#
_entry.id   AF-U3TY62-F1
#
_cell.length_a   1.000
_cell.length_b   1.000
_cell.length_c   1.000
_cell.angle_alpha   90.00
_cell.angle_beta   90.00
_cell.angle_gamma   90.00
#
_symmetry.space_group_name_H-M   'P 1'
#
loop_
_entity.id
_entity.type
_entity.pdbx_description
1 polymer ?
#
loop_
_entity_poly.entity_id
_entity_poly.type
_entity_poly.pdbx_seq_one_letter_code
_entity_poly.pdbx_strand_id
1 'polypeptide(L)'
;MPVRVSIDPLAWESDFFHCATARLTLDGDVPLAEALQQPYTLWQVKVPAQASAAIDALSQHGFQLVEGETDLAINIKRTERQTGVCIAREAQIPQLRAAAAQAFSQSRFRAPGLTLKTAAASTHSGLRTRCAALLITSV
;
A
#
# COMPACT_ATOMS: atom_id res chain seq x y z
N MET A 1 -4.25 17.48 18.87
CA MET A 1 -4.64 18.06 17.56
C MET A 1 -5.15 16.93 16.68
N PRO A 2 -6.25 17.10 15.93
CA PRO A 2 -6.72 16.08 15.00
C PRO A 2 -5.74 15.95 13.83
N VAL A 3 -5.42 14.71 13.43
CA VAL A 3 -4.68 14.44 12.20
C VAL A 3 -5.54 14.87 11.02
N ARG A 4 -4.96 15.66 10.12
CA ARG A 4 -5.62 16.08 8.88
C ARG A 4 -4.96 15.39 7.70
N VAL A 5 -5.78 15.05 6.71
CA VAL A 5 -5.39 14.24 5.56
C VAL A 5 -6.02 14.75 4.28
N SER A 6 -5.37 14.43 3.17
CA SER A 6 -5.93 14.51 1.82
C SER A 6 -6.24 13.10 1.34
N ILE A 7 -7.29 12.96 0.52
CA ILE A 7 -7.73 11.67 -0.01
C ILE A 7 -7.35 11.60 -1.49
N ASP A 8 -6.49 10.63 -1.82
CA ASP A 8 -6.07 10.33 -3.18
C ASP A 8 -6.73 9.01 -3.64
N PRO A 9 -7.72 9.05 -4.55
CA PRO A 9 -8.30 7.83 -5.10
C PRO A 9 -7.26 7.03 -5.88
N LEU A 10 -7.16 5.71 -5.64
CA LEU A 10 -6.24 4.83 -6.34
C LEU A 10 -6.97 4.08 -7.46
N ALA A 11 -7.28 4.78 -8.56
CA ALA A 11 -8.06 4.23 -9.67
C ALA A 11 -7.45 2.95 -10.26
N TRP A 12 -6.16 2.97 -10.59
CA TRP A 12 -5.47 1.80 -11.14
C TRP A 12 -5.48 0.59 -10.18
N GLU A 13 -5.19 0.79 -8.89
CA GLU A 13 -5.26 -0.31 -7.90
C GLU A 13 -6.69 -0.80 -7.72
N SER A 14 -7.66 0.12 -7.74
CA SER A 14 -9.08 -0.22 -7.59
C SER A 14 -9.58 -1.09 -8.74
N ASP A 15 -9.19 -0.75 -9.96
CA ASP A 15 -9.55 -1.52 -11.16
C ASP A 15 -8.82 -2.88 -11.18
N PHE A 16 -7.53 -2.89 -10.85
CA PHE A 16 -6.71 -4.12 -10.88
C PHE A 16 -7.11 -5.14 -9.81
N PHE A 17 -7.42 -4.67 -8.60
CA PHE A 17 -7.80 -5.54 -7.47
C PHE A 17 -9.31 -5.68 -7.26
N HIS A 18 -10.11 -4.99 -8.07
CA HIS A 18 -11.57 -4.90 -7.93
C HIS A 18 -12.01 -4.50 -6.50
N CYS A 19 -11.34 -3.50 -5.92
CA CYS A 19 -11.54 -3.06 -4.54
C CYS A 19 -11.42 -1.53 -4.46
N ALA A 20 -12.48 -0.83 -4.06
CA ALA A 20 -12.46 0.63 -3.95
C ALA A 20 -11.40 1.07 -2.93
N THR A 21 -10.29 1.61 -3.43
CA THR A 21 -9.09 1.89 -2.64
C THR A 21 -8.70 3.36 -2.74
N ALA A 22 -8.34 3.95 -1.60
CA ALA A 22 -7.81 5.31 -1.53
C ALA A 22 -6.57 5.37 -0.64
N ARG A 23 -5.66 6.28 -0.99
CA ARG A 23 -4.52 6.65 -0.16
C ARG A 23 -4.83 7.92 0.60
N LEU A 24 -4.44 7.95 1.86
CA LEU A 24 -4.37 9.16 2.67
C LEU A 24 -2.95 9.70 2.65
N THR A 25 -2.85 11.02 2.49
CA THR A 25 -1.60 11.77 2.67
C THR A 25 -1.79 12.67 3.89
N LEU A 26 -0.82 12.69 4.80
CA LEU A 26 -0.86 13.54 5.99
C LEU A 26 -0.75 15.02 5.61
N ASP A 27 -1.02 15.90 6.57
CA ASP A 27 -0.95 17.36 6.42
C ASP A 27 -1.91 17.93 5.36
N GLY A 28 -3.05 17.26 5.16
CA GLY A 28 -4.10 17.71 4.26
C GLY A 28 -5.17 18.59 4.92
N ASP A 29 -6.25 18.81 4.19
CA ASP A 29 -7.28 19.77 4.57
C ASP A 29 -8.49 19.14 5.28
N VAL A 30 -8.58 17.82 5.41
CA VAL A 30 -9.77 17.16 5.98
C VAL A 30 -9.38 16.39 7.25
N PRO A 31 -10.12 16.54 8.37
CA PRO A 31 -9.90 15.69 9.54
C PRO A 31 -10.01 14.19 9.21
N LEU A 32 -9.12 13.37 9.75
CA LEU A 32 -9.08 11.92 9.48
C LEU A 32 -10.45 11.23 9.67
N ALA A 33 -11.16 11.55 10.76
CA ALA A 33 -12.47 10.96 11.06
C ALA A 33 -13.55 11.28 10.00
N GLU A 34 -13.46 12.46 9.38
CA GLU A 34 -14.34 12.88 8.28
C GLU A 34 -13.92 12.21 6.97
N ALA A 35 -12.62 12.18 6.68
CA ALA A 35 -12.09 11.54 5.48
C ALA A 35 -12.49 10.06 5.38
N LEU A 36 -12.46 9.34 6.51
CA LEU A 36 -12.84 7.93 6.58
C LEU A 36 -14.33 7.68 6.29
N GLN A 37 -15.19 8.70 6.24
CA GLN A 37 -16.61 8.54 5.88
C GLN A 37 -16.84 8.28 4.39
N GLN A 38 -15.85 8.55 3.55
CA GLN A 38 -15.94 8.29 2.10
C GLN A 38 -16.08 6.78 1.80
N PRO A 39 -16.72 6.40 0.68
CA PRO A 39 -17.17 5.02 0.44
C PRO A 39 -16.04 4.07 -0.05
N TYR A 40 -14.82 4.19 0.46
CA TYR A 40 -13.72 3.28 0.14
C TYR A 40 -13.72 2.03 1.03
N THR A 41 -13.36 0.90 0.44
CA THR A 41 -13.26 -0.41 1.09
C THR A 41 -11.89 -0.63 1.72
N LEU A 42 -10.85 -0.03 1.14
CA LEU A 42 -9.47 -0.10 1.64
C LEU A 42 -8.87 1.30 1.71
N TRP A 43 -8.36 1.64 2.89
CA TRP A 43 -7.60 2.85 3.14
C TRP A 43 -6.13 2.51 3.24
N GLN A 44 -5.27 3.26 2.57
CA GLN A 44 -3.82 3.12 2.68
C GLN A 44 -3.22 4.42 3.15
N VAL A 45 -2.18 4.38 3.96
CA VAL A 45 -1.44 5.58 4.36
C VAL A 45 0.04 5.21 4.49
N LYS A 46 0.91 6.07 3.96
CA LYS A 46 2.37 5.96 4.10
C LYS A 46 2.82 7.04 5.08
N VAL A 47 3.47 6.65 6.17
CA VAL A 47 3.83 7.56 7.27
C VAL A 47 5.31 7.42 7.60
N PRO A 48 6.05 8.53 7.80
CA PRO A 48 7.42 8.46 8.28
C PRO A 48 7.52 7.77 9.65
N ALA A 49 8.49 6.89 9.84
CA ALA A 49 8.67 6.10 11.06
C ALA A 49 8.84 6.96 12.33
N GLN A 50 9.39 8.17 12.17
CA GLN A 50 9.56 9.15 13.23
C GLN A 50 8.25 9.88 13.63
N ALA A 51 7.19 9.79 12.83
CA ALA A 51 5.93 10.49 13.09
C ALA A 51 5.01 9.70 14.04
N SER A 52 5.51 9.38 15.24
CA SER A 52 4.82 8.55 16.24
C SER A 52 3.42 9.04 16.58
N ALA A 53 3.23 10.35 16.77
CA ALA A 53 1.92 10.91 17.05
C ALA A 53 0.89 10.67 15.94
N ALA A 54 1.31 10.68 14.67
CA ALA A 54 0.44 10.37 13.54
C ALA A 54 0.14 8.86 13.48
N ILE A 55 1.15 8.02 13.74
CA ILE A 55 0.99 6.55 13.82
C ILE A 55 -0.01 6.17 14.93
N ASP A 56 0.10 6.78 16.10
CA ASP A 56 -0.82 6.55 17.22
C ASP A 56 -2.25 6.96 16.86
N ALA A 57 -2.42 8.14 16.26
CA ALA A 57 -3.73 8.62 15.84
C ALA A 57 -4.37 7.74 14.76
N LEU A 58 -3.59 7.25 13.80
CA LEU A 58 -4.06 6.31 12.79
C LEU A 58 -4.44 4.96 13.43
N SER A 59 -3.63 4.48 14.36
CA SER A 59 -3.89 3.23 15.10
C SER A 59 -5.18 3.31 15.92
N GLN A 60 -5.46 4.46 16.55
CA GLN A 60 -6.73 4.73 17.24
C GLN A 60 -7.95 4.69 16.31
N HIS A 61 -7.76 4.95 15.01
CA HIS A 61 -8.79 4.84 13.98
C HIS A 61 -8.81 3.46 13.29
N GLY A 62 -8.09 2.46 13.84
CA GLY A 62 -8.11 1.09 13.36
C GLY A 62 -7.15 0.80 12.20
N PHE A 63 -6.20 1.69 11.90
CA PHE A 63 -5.12 1.38 10.97
C PHE A 63 -4.20 0.32 11.58
N GLN A 64 -3.78 -0.64 10.75
CA GLN A 64 -2.88 -1.72 11.14
C GLN A 64 -1.62 -1.67 10.28
N LEU A 65 -0.47 -1.93 10.91
CA LEU A 65 0.80 -2.04 10.22
C LEU A 65 0.78 -3.19 9.21
N VAL A 66 1.05 -2.88 7.94
CA VAL A 66 1.19 -3.88 6.87
C VAL A 66 2.65 -4.20 6.60
N GLU A 67 3.49 -3.17 6.49
CA GLU A 67 4.90 -3.30 6.14
C GLU A 67 5.69 -2.06 6.57
N GLY A 68 6.99 -2.27 6.87
CA GLY A 68 7.98 -1.23 7.02
C GLY A 68 8.83 -1.14 5.75
N GLU A 69 9.10 0.07 5.26
CA GLU A 69 9.90 0.34 4.07
C GLU A 69 11.11 1.21 4.44
N THR A 70 12.24 0.98 3.78
CA THR A 70 13.45 1.80 3.93
C THR A 70 13.91 2.22 2.55
N ASP A 71 14.05 3.53 2.33
CA ASP A 71 14.60 4.08 1.10
C ASP A 71 16.12 4.22 1.23
N LEU A 72 16.88 3.62 0.30
CA LEU A 72 18.34 3.68 0.28
C LEU A 72 18.85 4.38 -0.97
N ALA A 73 19.84 5.27 -0.80
CA ALA A 73 20.54 5.91 -1.91
C ALA A 73 22.01 5.47 -1.93
N ILE A 74 22.48 5.02 -3.10
CA ILE A 74 23.87 4.61 -3.32
C ILE A 74 24.49 5.51 -4.38
N ASN A 75 25.66 6.09 -4.07
CA ASN A 75 26.42 6.85 -5.06
C ASN A 75 27.20 5.91 -5.99
N ILE A 76 26.89 5.97 -7.29
CA ILE A 76 27.53 5.15 -8.32
C ILE A 76 28.88 5.78 -8.69
N LYS A 77 29.98 5.18 -8.22
CA LYS A 77 31.34 5.65 -8.52
C LYS A 77 31.95 5.02 -9.78
N ARG A 78 31.61 3.77 -10.05
CA ARG A 78 32.11 2.99 -11.19
C ARG A 78 31.09 1.92 -11.54
N THR A 79 30.98 1.61 -12.82
CA THR A 79 30.15 0.53 -13.35
C THR A 79 31.00 -0.48 -14.12
N GLU A 80 30.51 -1.70 -14.23
CA GLU A 80 31.09 -2.75 -15.05
C GLU A 80 29.99 -3.53 -15.75
N ARG A 81 30.33 -4.15 -16.89
CA ARG A 81 29.38 -4.99 -17.62
C ARG A 81 29.20 -6.31 -16.89
N GLN A 82 28.00 -6.57 -16.42
CA GLN A 82 27.66 -7.83 -15.77
C GLN A 82 27.53 -8.97 -16.80
N THR A 83 28.32 -10.03 -16.63
CA THR A 83 28.26 -11.22 -17.49
C THR A 83 26.95 -11.97 -17.25
N GLY A 84 26.28 -12.39 -18.32
CA GLY A 84 25.01 -13.11 -18.23
C GLY A 84 23.75 -12.24 -18.08
N VAL A 85 23.89 -10.92 -17.98
CA VAL A 85 22.76 -9.98 -17.98
C VAL A 85 22.45 -9.54 -19.42
N CYS A 86 21.20 -9.71 -19.84
CA CYS A 86 20.72 -9.29 -21.15
C CYS A 86 19.39 -8.52 -21.03
N ILE A 87 19.07 -7.73 -22.06
CA ILE A 87 17.81 -7.00 -22.14
C ILE A 87 16.69 -8.01 -22.37
N ALA A 88 15.73 -8.07 -21.44
CA ALA A 88 14.55 -8.92 -21.55
C ALA A 88 13.72 -8.56 -22.80
N ARG A 89 13.17 -9.57 -23.46
CA ARG A 89 12.25 -9.44 -24.60
C ARG A 89 10.90 -10.04 -24.24
N GLU A 90 9.92 -9.86 -25.12
CA GLU A 90 8.55 -10.35 -24.93
C GLU A 90 8.50 -11.87 -24.65
N ALA A 91 9.37 -12.64 -25.29
CA ALA A 91 9.48 -14.08 -25.08
C ALA A 91 9.81 -14.47 -23.62
N GLN A 92 10.47 -13.60 -22.85
CA GLN A 92 10.78 -13.85 -21.44
C GLN A 92 9.67 -13.41 -20.47
N ILE A 93 8.63 -12.71 -20.93
CA ILE A 93 7.54 -12.23 -20.06
C ILE A 93 6.94 -13.36 -19.20
N PRO A 94 6.63 -14.57 -19.73
CA PRO A 94 6.05 -15.63 -18.91
C PRO A 94 6.97 -16.06 -17.75
N GLN A 95 8.27 -16.23 -18.04
CA GLN A 95 9.25 -16.62 -17.02
C GLN A 95 9.47 -15.53 -15.98
N LEU A 96 9.57 -14.26 -16.42
CA LEU A 96 9.73 -13.12 -15.52
C LEU A 96 8.52 -12.92 -14.62
N ARG A 97 7.30 -13.11 -15.16
CA ARG A 97 6.06 -13.07 -14.36
C ARG A 97 6.05 -14.15 -13.29
N ALA A 98 6.44 -15.38 -13.62
CA ALA A 98 6.49 -16.47 -12.65
C ALA A 98 7.54 -16.20 -11.55
N ALA A 99 8.74 -15.76 -11.93
CA ALA A 99 9.79 -15.42 -10.98
C ALA A 99 9.37 -14.27 -10.05
N ALA A 100 8.77 -13.21 -10.59
CA ALA A 100 8.29 -12.09 -9.80
C ALA A 100 7.15 -12.49 -8.85
N ALA A 101 6.20 -13.31 -9.32
CA ALA A 101 5.09 -13.78 -8.49
C ALA A 101 5.59 -14.59 -7.27
N GLN A 102 6.63 -15.39 -7.45
CA GLN A 102 7.26 -16.13 -6.37
C GLN A 102 8.02 -15.20 -5.42
N ALA A 103 8.89 -14.34 -5.97
CA ALA A 103 9.79 -13.49 -5.20
C ALA A 103 9.06 -12.41 -4.37
N PHE A 104 7.96 -11.85 -4.89
CA PHE A 104 7.22 -10.75 -4.25
C PHE A 104 5.92 -11.19 -3.56
N SER A 105 5.77 -12.47 -3.27
CA SER A 105 4.57 -13.07 -2.65
C SER A 105 4.23 -12.51 -1.25
N GLN A 106 5.22 -11.97 -0.53
CA GLN A 106 5.08 -11.41 0.82
C GLN A 106 5.01 -9.87 0.87
N SER A 107 4.79 -9.20 -0.27
CA SER A 107 4.64 -7.75 -0.32
C SER A 107 3.46 -7.23 0.51
N ARG A 108 3.31 -5.89 0.59
CA ARG A 108 2.13 -5.21 1.16
C ARG A 108 0.76 -5.67 0.63
N PHE A 109 0.72 -6.37 -0.50
CA PHE A 109 -0.52 -6.89 -1.11
C PHE A 109 -0.88 -8.32 -0.67
N ARG A 110 -0.15 -8.91 0.28
CA ARG A 110 -0.39 -10.28 0.77
C ARG A 110 -1.72 -10.45 1.53
N ALA A 111 -2.15 -11.70 1.66
CA ALA A 111 -3.20 -12.09 2.59
C ALA A 111 -2.75 -11.92 4.05
N PRO A 112 -3.64 -11.58 5.00
CA PRO A 112 -5.08 -11.37 4.86
C PRO A 112 -5.49 -9.98 4.33
N GLY A 113 -4.55 -9.03 4.20
CA GLY A 113 -4.85 -7.61 3.97
C GLY A 113 -5.66 -7.32 2.70
N LEU A 114 -5.16 -7.73 1.53
CA LEU A 114 -5.82 -7.49 0.24
C LEU A 114 -6.65 -8.70 -0.22
N THR A 115 -6.11 -9.92 -0.06
CA THR A 115 -6.68 -11.15 -0.62
C THR A 115 -8.04 -11.54 -0.03
N LEU A 116 -8.32 -11.25 1.25
CA LEU A 116 -9.64 -11.53 1.83
C LEU A 116 -10.75 -10.64 1.23
N LYS A 117 -10.41 -9.49 0.65
CA LYS A 117 -11.38 -8.49 0.20
C LYS A 117 -11.85 -8.70 -1.24
N THR A 118 -11.01 -9.23 -2.12
CA THR A 118 -11.43 -9.65 -3.46
C THR A 118 -12.44 -10.81 -3.38
N ALA A 119 -12.35 -11.66 -2.36
CA ALA A 119 -13.32 -12.74 -2.12
C ALA A 119 -14.61 -12.27 -1.40
N ALA A 120 -14.51 -11.31 -0.47
CA ALA A 120 -15.64 -10.83 0.33
C ALA A 120 -16.60 -9.87 -0.40
N ALA A 121 -16.29 -9.47 -1.65
CA ALA A 121 -17.20 -8.67 -2.49
C ALA A 121 -18.51 -9.41 -2.84
N SER A 122 -18.66 -10.69 -2.47
CA SER A 122 -19.82 -11.54 -2.83
C SER A 122 -20.84 -11.77 -1.71
N THR A 123 -20.69 -11.21 -0.50
CA THR A 123 -21.63 -11.52 0.59
C THR A 123 -22.09 -10.29 1.36
N HIS A 124 -23.36 -9.94 1.15
CA HIS A 124 -24.11 -8.96 1.94
C HIS A 124 -24.10 -9.32 3.43
N SER A 125 -23.49 -8.47 4.25
CA SER A 125 -23.73 -8.41 5.70
C SER A 125 -23.26 -7.06 6.24
N GLY A 126 -24.15 -6.35 6.92
CA GLY A 126 -24.09 -4.92 7.28
C GLY A 126 -23.09 -4.49 8.35
N LEU A 127 -21.91 -5.11 8.44
CA LEU A 127 -20.78 -4.52 9.16
C LEU A 127 -19.70 -4.14 8.14
N ARG A 128 -19.63 -2.85 7.81
CA ARG A 128 -18.54 -2.30 7.00
C ARG A 128 -17.26 -2.35 7.83
N THR A 129 -16.59 -3.50 7.87
CA THR A 129 -15.23 -3.61 8.39
C THR A 129 -14.31 -2.80 7.47
N ARG A 130 -14.15 -1.50 7.77
CA ARG A 130 -13.20 -0.62 7.10
C ARG A 130 -11.80 -1.10 7.52
N CYS A 131 -11.08 -1.79 6.64
CA CYS A 131 -9.68 -2.12 6.95
C CYS A 131 -8.79 -1.01 6.43
N ALA A 132 -7.89 -0.58 7.29
CA ALA A 132 -7.01 0.53 7.09
C ALA A 132 -5.57 0.03 7.21
N ALA A 133 -4.80 0.20 6.14
CA ALA A 133 -3.45 -0.29 5.97
C ALA A 133 -2.46 0.86 6.21
N LEU A 134 -1.54 0.65 7.15
CA LEU A 134 -0.45 1.56 7.47
C LEU A 134 0.86 1.00 6.89
N LEU A 135 1.48 1.75 5.98
CA LEU A 135 2.88 1.58 5.61
C LEU A 135 3.72 2.58 6.40
N ILE A 136 4.74 2.07 7.09
CA ILE A 136 5.69 2.90 7.83
C ILE A 136 6.97 3.00 7.02
N THR A 137 7.49 4.20 6.81
CA THR A 137 8.74 4.37 6.06
C THR A 137 9.82 4.98 6.92
N SER A 138 10.96 4.32 6.99
CA SER A 138 12.19 4.93 7.50
C SER A 138 12.67 5.98 6.50
N VAL A 139 13.17 7.09 7.03
CA VAL A 139 14.05 7.99 6.29
C VAL A 139 15.44 7.37 6.21
#